data_AF-A0A368HED8-F1
#
_entry.id   AF-A0A368HED8-F1
#
_cell.length_a   1.000
_cell.length_b   1.000
_cell.length_c   1.000
_cell.angle_alpha   90.00
_cell.angle_beta   90.00
_cell.angle_gamma   90.00
#
_symmetry.space_group_name_H-M   'P 1'
#
loop_
_entity.id
_entity.type
_entity.pdbx_description
1 polymer ?
#
loop_
_entity_poly.entity_id
_entity_poly.type
_entity_poly.pdbx_seq_one_letter_code
_entity_poly.pdbx_strand_id
1 'polypeptide(L)'
;MVAIFVFAPAVSSHAARAPSAGRILALAHKAAAGNQHALHVLRDFAHSDNPTADTILGILYVNGKGVPLDYAKAAYWYQKAAV
;
A
#
# COMPACT_ATOMS: atom_id res chain seq x y z
N MET A 1 -29.79 -13.20 9.13
CA MET A 1 -28.31 -13.27 9.22
C MET A 1 -27.77 -11.90 8.83
N VAL A 2 -27.34 -11.09 9.79
CA VAL A 2 -26.79 -9.74 9.55
C VAL A 2 -25.34 -9.77 10.03
N ALA A 3 -24.39 -9.71 9.10
CA ALA A 3 -22.97 -9.60 9.42
C ALA A 3 -22.65 -8.14 9.73
N ILE A 4 -22.48 -7.84 11.01
CA ILE A 4 -22.03 -6.53 11.49
C ILE A 4 -20.54 -6.43 11.16
N PHE A 5 -20.20 -5.61 10.17
CA PHE A 5 -18.82 -5.19 9.92
C PHE A 5 -18.36 -4.36 11.12
N VAL A 6 -17.48 -4.92 11.94
CA VAL A 6 -16.79 -4.19 13.01
C VAL A 6 -15.68 -3.38 12.35
N PHE A 7 -15.97 -2.12 12.05
CA PHE A 7 -14.98 -1.09 11.76
C PHE A 7 -14.34 -0.67 13.09
N ALA A 8 -13.16 -1.19 13.39
CA ALA A 8 -12.36 -0.73 14.52
C ALA A 8 -11.55 0.50 14.07
N PRO A 9 -11.72 1.68 14.68
CA PRO A 9 -10.87 2.82 14.36
C PRO A 9 -9.56 2.63 15.14
N ALA A 10 -8.53 2.11 14.48
CA ALA A 10 -7.19 2.09 15.05
C ALA A 10 -6.50 3.46 14.82
N VAL A 11 -7.05 4.52 15.43
CA VAL A 11 -6.26 5.75 15.64
C VAL A 11 -5.20 5.42 16.67
N SER A 12 -3.97 5.20 16.21
CA SER A 12 -2.78 5.18 17.08
C SER A 12 -1.83 6.28 16.64
N SER A 13 -1.93 7.40 17.36
CA SER A 13 -0.99 8.51 17.35
C SER A 13 0.42 8.05 17.73
N HIS A 14 1.31 7.97 16.75
CA HIS A 14 2.71 8.35 16.94
C HIS A 14 3.29 8.77 15.60
N ALA A 15 3.60 10.06 15.48
CA ALA A 15 4.26 10.65 14.32
C ALA A 15 5.70 10.12 14.18
N ALA A 16 5.86 8.84 13.85
CA ALA A 16 7.06 8.35 13.20
C ALA A 16 7.02 8.96 11.81
N ARG A 17 7.73 10.09 11.63
CA ARG A 17 7.85 10.88 10.40
C ARG A 17 7.63 9.97 9.19
N ALA A 18 6.39 9.96 8.68
CA ALA A 18 6.05 9.14 7.53
C ALA A 18 7.10 9.48 6.46
N PRO A 19 7.65 8.48 5.76
CA PRO A 19 8.62 8.77 4.70
C PRO A 19 8.03 9.88 3.83
N SER A 20 8.83 10.89 3.53
CA SER A 20 8.37 11.97 2.66
C SER A 20 7.74 11.36 1.40
N ALA A 21 6.63 11.90 0.92
CA ALA A 21 5.92 11.36 -0.25
C ALA A 21 6.88 11.08 -1.43
N GLY A 22 7.93 11.87 -1.58
CA GLY A 22 9.01 11.65 -2.55
C GLY A 22 9.78 10.32 -2.38
N ARG A 23 10.01 9.84 -1.16
CA ARG A 23 10.64 8.53 -0.91
C ARG A 23 9.75 7.37 -1.35
N ILE A 24 8.46 7.44 -1.03
CA ILE A 24 7.49 6.41 -1.44
C ILE A 24 7.39 6.38 -2.96
N LEU A 25 7.32 7.55 -3.61
CA LEU A 25 7.29 7.65 -5.07
C LEU A 25 8.55 7.08 -5.71
N ALA A 26 9.74 7.39 -5.18
CA ALA A 26 10.99 6.82 -5.68
C ALA A 26 11.03 5.29 -5.57
N LEU A 27 10.50 4.73 -4.48
CA LEU A 27 10.36 3.29 -4.31
C LEU A 27 9.32 2.71 -5.28
N ALA A 28 8.22 3.41 -5.53
CA ALA A 28 7.22 3.02 -6.51
C ALA A 28 7.80 2.85 -7.91
N HIS A 29 8.60 3.81 -8.37
CA HIS A 29 9.27 3.72 -9.68
C HIS A 29 10.21 2.53 -9.77
N LYS A 30 11.01 2.29 -8.72
CA LYS A 30 11.91 1.14 -8.67
C LYS A 30 11.14 -0.18 -8.61
N ALA A 31 10.10 -0.25 -7.79
CA ALA A 31 9.22 -1.41 -7.67
C ALA A 31 8.54 -1.70 -9.01
N ALA A 32 8.02 -0.69 -9.70
CA ALA A 32 7.43 -0.79 -11.03
C ALA A 32 8.41 -1.33 -12.09
N ALA A 33 9.70 -1.03 -11.95
CA ALA A 33 10.78 -1.56 -12.78
C ALA A 33 11.18 -3.01 -12.42
N GLY A 34 10.47 -3.67 -11.50
CA GLY A 34 10.74 -5.05 -11.07
C GLY A 34 11.69 -5.16 -9.88
N ASN A 35 12.04 -4.06 -9.22
CA ASN A 35 12.91 -4.11 -8.04
C ASN A 35 12.15 -4.68 -6.82
N GLN A 36 12.42 -5.95 -6.52
CA GLN A 36 11.83 -6.69 -5.41
C GLN A 36 12.14 -6.06 -4.05
N HIS A 37 13.34 -5.50 -3.86
CA HIS A 37 13.70 -4.83 -2.61
C HIS A 37 12.88 -3.55 -2.41
N ALA A 38 12.72 -2.73 -3.46
CA ALA A 38 11.88 -1.53 -3.39
C ALA A 38 10.41 -1.89 -3.13
N LEU A 39 9.92 -2.97 -3.73
CA LEU A 39 8.57 -3.50 -3.49
C LEU A 39 8.40 -3.98 -2.04
N HIS A 40 9.40 -4.66 -1.47
CA HIS A 40 9.40 -5.06 -0.07
C HIS A 40 9.31 -3.85 0.85
N VAL A 41 10.19 -2.86 0.65
CA VAL A 41 10.19 -1.63 1.45
C VAL A 41 8.86 -0.86 1.29
N LEU A 42 8.26 -0.88 0.10
CA LEU A 42 6.94 -0.27 -0.12
C LEU A 42 5.83 -1.01 0.67
N ARG A 43 5.91 -2.34 0.78
CA ARG A 43 5.02 -3.11 1.65
C ARG A 43 5.26 -2.80 3.12
N ASP A 44 6.51 -2.63 3.57
CA ASP A 44 6.82 -2.23 4.95
C ASP A 44 6.18 -0.87 5.28
N PHE A 45 6.16 0.06 4.32
CA PHE A 45 5.47 1.33 4.49
C PHE A 45 3.95 1.19 4.54
N ALA A 46 3.38 0.28 3.75
CA ALA A 46 1.97 -0.06 3.84
C ALA A 46 1.59 -0.67 5.21
N HIS A 47 2.48 -1.41 5.87
CA HIS A 47 2.24 -1.87 7.26
C HIS A 47 2.24 -0.73 8.28
N SER A 48 2.83 0.42 7.95
CA SER A 48 2.88 1.60 8.83
C SER A 48 1.67 2.52 8.65
N ASP A 49 0.53 1.96 8.23
CA ASP A 49 -0.74 2.68 8.00
C ASP A 49 -0.60 3.91 7.08
N ASN A 50 0.17 3.73 6.00
CA ASN A 50 0.43 4.81 5.05
C ASN A 50 -0.47 4.67 3.81
N PRO A 51 -1.57 5.46 3.70
CA PRO A 51 -2.53 5.32 2.60
C PRO A 51 -1.90 5.62 1.23
N THR A 52 -0.81 6.39 1.17
CA THR A 52 -0.07 6.63 -0.07
C THR A 52 0.65 5.35 -0.54
N ALA A 53 1.27 4.61 0.38
CA ALA A 53 1.94 3.35 0.06
C ALA A 53 0.93 2.27 -0.35
N ASP A 54 -0.20 2.16 0.36
CA ASP A 54 -1.29 1.25 0.02
C ASP A 54 -1.86 1.55 -1.38
N THR A 55 -2.11 2.82 -1.70
CA THR A 55 -2.58 3.24 -3.03
C THR A 55 -1.60 2.85 -4.14
N ILE A 56 -0.29 3.07 -3.91
CA ILE A 56 0.73 2.72 -4.89
C ILE A 56 0.80 1.21 -5.10
N LEU A 57 0.72 0.40 -4.03
CA LEU A 57 0.67 -1.06 -4.18
C LEU A 57 -0.54 -1.49 -5.03
N GLY A 58 -1.70 -0.89 -4.81
CA GLY A 58 -2.88 -1.07 -5.66
C GLY A 58 -2.59 -0.79 -7.13
N ILE A 59 -1.94 0.35 -7.41
CA ILE A 59 -1.54 0.75 -8.76
C ILE A 59 -0.54 -0.23 -9.39
N LEU A 60 0.42 -0.78 -8.62
CA LEU A 60 1.38 -1.74 -9.14
C LEU A 60 0.70 -3.05 -9.56
N TYR A 61 -0.22 -3.55 -8.74
CA TYR A 61 -0.94 -4.79 -9.04
C TYR A 61 -1.98 -4.65 -10.15
N VAL A 62 -2.69 -3.53 -10.26
CA VAL A 62 -3.69 -3.30 -11.33
C VAL A 62 -3.02 -3.14 -12.71
N ASN A 63 -1.76 -2.70 -12.73
CA ASN A 63 -1.00 -2.51 -13.98
C ASN A 63 0.02 -3.62 -14.24
N GLY A 64 0.20 -4.58 -13.33
CA GLY A 64 1.24 -5.61 -13.43
C GLY A 64 2.67 -5.04 -13.51
N LYS A 65 2.93 -3.91 -12.83
CA LYS A 65 4.22 -3.22 -12.90
C LYS A 65 5.17 -3.74 -11.83
N GLY A 66 6.15 -4.55 -12.26
CA GLY A 66 7.14 -5.18 -11.38
C GLY A 66 6.57 -6.20 -10.40
N VAL A 67 5.28 -6.48 -10.51
CA VAL A 67 4.54 -7.56 -9.86
C VAL A 67 3.62 -8.20 -10.90
N PRO A 68 3.25 -9.48 -10.74
CA PRO A 68 2.20 -10.08 -11.55
C PRO A 68 0.90 -9.27 -11.44
N LEU A 69 0.21 -9.10 -12.57
CA LEU A 69 -1.12 -8.49 -12.62
C LEU A 69 -2.07 -9.26 -11.72
N ASP A 70 -2.69 -8.57 -10.77
CA ASP A 70 -3.59 -9.19 -9.79
C ASP A 70 -4.62 -8.17 -9.29
N TYR A 71 -5.80 -8.18 -9.92
CA TYR A 71 -6.87 -7.26 -9.58
C TYR A 71 -7.44 -7.47 -8.17
N ALA A 72 -7.41 -8.71 -7.67
CA ALA A 72 -7.91 -9.02 -6.33
C ALA A 72 -6.98 -8.41 -5.27
N LYS A 73 -5.65 -8.56 -5.45
CA LYS A 73 -4.69 -7.86 -4.58
C LYS A 73 -4.78 -6.35 -4.74
N ALA A 74 -4.96 -5.83 -5.96
CA ALA A 74 -5.13 -4.39 -6.15
C ALA A 74 -6.33 -3.83 -5.37
N ALA A 75 -7.48 -4.50 -5.45
CA ALA A 75 -8.68 -4.13 -4.71
C ALA A 75 -8.45 -4.17 -3.19
N TYR A 76 -7.76 -5.19 -2.68
CA TYR A 76 -7.38 -5.27 -1.27
C TYR A 76 -6.55 -4.05 -0.83
N TRP A 77 -5.52 -3.67 -1.60
CA TRP A 77 -4.68 -2.52 -1.27
C TRP A 77 -5.45 -1.19 -1.37
N TYR A 78 -6.34 -1.05 -2.35
CA TYR A 78 -7.20 0.14 -2.44
C TYR A 78 -8.20 0.25 -1.29
N GLN A 79 -8.80 -0.87 -0.88
CA GLN A 79 -9.69 -0.90 0.28
C GLN A 79 -8.95 -0.51 1.55
N LYS A 80 -7.72 -1.01 1.72
CA LYS A 80 -6.87 -0.66 2.85
C LYS A 80 -6.41 0.80 2.84
N ALA A 81 -6.20 1.39 1.66
CA ALA A 81 -5.86 2.82 1.55
C ALA A 81 -7.03 3.77 1.86
N ALA A 82 -8.27 3.26 1.81
CA ALA A 82 -9.49 4.05 1.96
C ALA A 82 -10.05 4.07 3.39
N VAL A 83 -9.52 3.23 4.29
CA VAL A 83 -9.87 3.15 5.71
C VAL A 83 -8.89 3.95 6.57
#